data_AF-A0A381VT90-F1
#
_entry.id   AF-A0A381VT90-F1
#
_cell.length_a   1.000
_cell.length_b   1.000
_cell.length_c   1.000
_cell.angle_alpha   90.00
_cell.angle_beta   90.00
_cell.angle_gamma   90.00
#
_symmetry.space_group_name_H-M   'P 1'
#
loop_
_entity.id
_entity.type
_entity.pdbx_description
1 polymer ?
#
loop_
_entity_poly.entity_id
_entity_poly.type
_entity_poly.pdbx_seq_one_letter_code
_entity_poly.pdbx_strand_id
1 'polypeptide(L)'
;MVDVLLENHITPFITLNHWDIPQGLEDAGGWPNREIVDEFIKYSYHVSHHLGDRVKHWITHNEPWCVSYIGYIGGHKPPGLKNN
;
A
#
# COMPACT_ATOMS: atom_id res chain seq x y z
N MET A 1 0.22 6.99 -17.37
CA MET A 1 1.48 6.60 -16.68
C MET A 1 1.94 5.22 -17.14
N VAL A 2 1.24 4.13 -16.78
CA VAL A 2 1.60 2.75 -17.20
C VAL A 2 1.75 2.62 -18.72
N ASP A 3 0.81 3.17 -19.49
CA ASP A 3 0.87 3.17 -20.95
C ASP A 3 2.14 3.83 -21.49
N VAL A 4 2.43 5.04 -21.00
CA VAL A 4 3.61 5.80 -21.41
C VAL A 4 4.91 5.03 -21.09
N LEU A 5 4.98 4.33 -19.96
CA LEU A 5 6.15 3.49 -19.64
C LEU A 5 6.31 2.36 -20.67
N LEU A 6 5.21 1.67 -21.00
CA LEU A 6 5.22 0.56 -21.96
C LEU A 6 5.51 1.02 -23.39
N GLU A 7 4.95 2.15 -23.81
CA GLU A 7 5.26 2.82 -25.10
C GLU A 7 6.75 3.15 -25.23
N ASN A 8 7.43 3.41 -24.11
CA ASN A 8 8.87 3.68 -24.06
C ASN A 8 9.71 2.43 -23.70
N HIS A 9 9.13 1.23 -23.80
CA HIS A 9 9.79 -0.05 -23.49
C HIS A 9 10.34 -0.17 -22.06
N ILE A 10 9.71 0.51 -21.09
CA ILE A 10 10.05 0.44 -19.67
C ILE A 10 9.04 -0.48 -18.97
N THR A 11 9.52 -1.56 -18.38
CA THR A 11 8.68 -2.52 -17.65
C THR A 11 8.22 -1.93 -16.30
N PRO A 12 6.91 -1.75 -16.06
CA PRO A 12 6.42 -1.21 -14.80
C PRO A 12 6.42 -2.26 -13.69
N PHE A 13 6.88 -1.84 -12.51
CA PHE A 13 6.77 -2.56 -11.25
C PHE A 13 5.90 -1.73 -10.32
N ILE A 14 4.72 -2.23 -9.97
CA ILE A 14 3.76 -1.47 -9.14
C ILE A 14 3.80 -1.99 -7.72
N THR A 15 4.03 -1.06 -6.80
CA THR A 15 3.84 -1.25 -5.36
C THR A 15 2.44 -0.77 -4.96
N LEU A 16 1.63 -1.64 -4.37
CA LEU A 16 0.25 -1.33 -3.99
C LEU A 16 0.19 -0.45 -2.73
N ASN A 17 0.99 -0.76 -1.71
CA ASN A 17 1.14 0.07 -0.52
C ASN A 17 2.58 0.52 -0.35
N HIS A 18 2.79 1.84 -0.36
CA HIS A 18 4.08 2.47 -0.08
C HIS A 18 3.96 3.37 1.15
N TRP A 19 3.44 2.78 2.24
CA TRP A 19 3.24 3.36 3.57
C TRP A 19 2.07 4.34 3.69
N ASP A 20 1.53 4.79 2.57
CA ASP A 20 0.35 5.62 2.51
C ASP A 20 -0.91 4.81 2.80
N ILE A 21 -1.64 5.26 3.82
CA ILE A 21 -2.97 4.77 4.18
C ILE A 21 -3.95 5.95 4.07
N PRO A 22 -5.14 5.77 3.47
CA PRO A 22 -6.18 6.79 3.51
C PRO A 22 -6.52 7.16 4.95
N GLN A 23 -6.57 8.46 5.26
CA GLN A 23 -6.79 8.95 6.63
C GLN A 23 -8.05 8.37 7.28
N GLY A 24 -9.15 8.22 6.53
CA GLY A 24 -10.38 7.63 7.07
C GLY A 24 -10.24 6.16 7.51
N LEU A 25 -9.31 5.40 6.90
CA LEU A 25 -8.99 4.03 7.35
C LEU A 25 -8.06 4.04 8.57
N GLU A 26 -7.15 5.02 8.66
CA GLU A 26 -6.35 5.22 9.87
C GLU A 26 -7.22 5.61 11.05
N ASP A 27 -8.18 6.54 10.85
CA ASP A 27 -9.15 6.97 11.86
C ASP A 27 -10.04 5.80 12.34
N ALA A 28 -10.26 4.79 11.47
CA ALA A 28 -10.97 3.55 11.79
C ALA A 28 -10.09 2.48 12.47
N GLY A 29 -8.85 2.80 12.82
CA GLY A 29 -7.94 1.94 13.57
C GLY A 29 -6.73 1.41 12.77
N GLY A 30 -6.60 1.79 11.49
CA GLY A 30 -5.40 1.59 10.70
C GLY A 30 -4.95 0.14 10.54
N TRP A 31 -3.65 -0.07 10.31
CA TRP A 31 -3.06 -1.40 10.15
C TRP A 31 -3.24 -2.37 11.34
N PRO A 32 -3.35 -1.90 12.60
CA PRO A 32 -3.71 -2.77 13.73
C PRO A 32 -5.13 -3.35 13.68
N ASN A 33 -6.08 -2.68 13.02
CA ASN A 33 -7.45 -3.18 12.89
C ASN A 33 -7.53 -4.23 11.76
N ARG A 34 -8.00 -5.45 12.07
CA ARG A 34 -8.12 -6.55 11.09
C ARG A 34 -9.03 -6.20 9.90
N GLU A 35 -10.03 -5.34 10.10
CA GLU A 35 -10.97 -4.92 9.04
C GLU A 35 -10.27 -4.23 7.86
N ILE A 36 -9.07 -3.65 8.07
CA ILE A 36 -8.29 -3.03 6.99
C ILE A 36 -7.91 -4.02 5.88
N VAL A 37 -7.87 -5.32 6.19
CA VAL A 37 -7.54 -6.36 5.21
C VAL A 37 -8.58 -6.38 4.10
N ASP A 38 -9.87 -6.23 4.43
CA ASP A 38 -10.95 -6.25 3.44
C ASP A 38 -10.88 -5.02 2.53
N GLU A 39 -10.56 -3.85 3.09
CA GLU A 39 -10.35 -2.63 2.31
C GLU A 39 -9.13 -2.72 1.40
N PHE A 40 -8.03 -3.30 1.89
CA PHE A 40 -6.84 -3.54 1.06
C PHE A 40 -7.09 -4.55 -0.06
N ILE A 41 -7.90 -5.59 0.18
CA ILE A 41 -8.33 -6.54 -0.86
C ILE A 41 -9.15 -5.84 -1.93
N LYS A 42 -10.16 -5.03 -1.54
CA LYS A 42 -10.97 -4.25 -2.49
C LYS A 42 -10.11 -3.33 -3.35
N TYR A 43 -9.21 -2.58 -2.70
CA TYR A 43 -8.26 -1.71 -3.39
C TYR A 43 -7.38 -2.50 -4.37
N SER A 44 -6.76 -3.58 -3.92
CA SER A 44 -5.89 -4.44 -4.74
C SER A 44 -6.65 -5.04 -5.93
N TYR A 45 -7.89 -5.49 -5.72
CA TYR A 45 -8.77 -5.97 -6.78
C TYR A 45 -9.03 -4.89 -7.82
N HIS A 46 -9.43 -3.68 -7.39
CA HIS A 46 -9.70 -2.60 -8.34
C HIS A 46 -8.46 -2.21 -9.14
N VAL A 47 -7.29 -2.08 -8.51
CA VAL A 47 -6.04 -1.73 -9.22
C VAL A 47 -5.65 -2.83 -10.20
N SER A 48 -5.63 -4.09 -9.75
CA SER A 48 -5.26 -5.22 -10.62
C SER A 48 -6.29 -5.49 -11.73
N HIS A 49 -7.57 -5.23 -11.50
CA HIS A 49 -8.60 -5.36 -12.54
C HIS A 49 -8.39 -4.39 -13.70
N HIS A 50 -7.99 -3.14 -13.41
CA HIS A 50 -7.81 -2.10 -14.44
C HIS A 50 -6.42 -2.09 -15.10
N LEU A 51 -5.39 -2.59 -14.41
CA LEU A 51 -4.00 -2.54 -14.88
C LEU A 51 -3.37 -3.92 -15.11
N GLY A 52 -4.03 -5.00 -14.70
CA GLY A 52 -3.48 -6.36 -14.73
C GLY A 52 -3.34 -6.94 -16.14
N ASP A 53 -3.99 -6.36 -17.14
CA ASP A 53 -3.76 -6.67 -18.55
C ASP A 53 -2.31 -6.33 -18.96
N ARG A 54 -1.77 -5.22 -18.44
CA ARG A 54 -0.47 -4.63 -18.80
C ARG A 54 0.63 -4.84 -17.77
N VAL A 55 0.30 -4.79 -16.48
CA VAL A 55 1.28 -4.87 -15.37
C VAL A 55 1.38 -6.30 -14.86
N LYS A 56 2.60 -6.84 -14.85
CA LYS A 56 2.88 -8.23 -14.43
C LYS A 56 3.74 -8.32 -13.16
N HIS A 57 4.38 -7.23 -12.77
CA HIS A 57 5.24 -7.18 -11.60
C HIS A 57 4.57 -6.37 -10.49
N TRP A 58 4.17 -7.06 -9.44
CA TRP A 58 3.40 -6.52 -8.34
C TRP A 58 4.14 -6.70 -7.02
N ILE A 59 4.16 -5.64 -6.23
CA ILE A 59 4.67 -5.62 -4.86
C ILE A 59 3.48 -5.22 -3.98
N THR A 60 3.11 -6.06 -3.02
CA THR A 60 1.94 -5.76 -2.18
C THR A 60 2.26 -4.66 -1.16
N HIS A 61 3.35 -4.83 -0.42
CA HIS A 61 3.79 -3.90 0.61
C HIS A 61 5.27 -3.56 0.43
N ASN A 62 5.60 -2.28 0.45
CA ASN A 62 6.97 -1.83 0.65
C ASN A 62 7.30 -1.80 2.15
N GLU A 63 8.40 -2.45 2.53
CA GLU A 63 8.98 -2.36 3.88
C GLU A 63 7.94 -2.47 5.03
N PRO A 64 7.23 -3.61 5.16
CA PRO A 64 6.21 -3.76 6.19
C PRO A 64 6.75 -3.59 7.62
N TRP A 65 8.05 -3.82 7.84
CA TRP A 65 8.70 -3.51 9.11
C TRP A 65 8.71 -2.01 9.42
N CYS A 66 8.97 -1.14 8.43
CA CYS A 66 8.91 0.31 8.61
C CYS A 66 7.49 0.77 8.93
N VAL A 67 6.48 0.28 8.20
CA VAL A 67 5.07 0.60 8.46
C VAL A 67 4.67 0.21 9.88
N SER A 68 4.93 -1.04 10.27
CA SER A 68 4.55 -1.56 11.59
C SER A 68 5.38 -0.95 12.72
N TYR A 69 6.70 -1.08 12.67
CA TYR A 69 7.57 -0.72 13.78
C TYR A 69 7.77 0.79 13.87
N ILE A 70 8.20 1.44 12.79
CA ILE A 70 8.51 2.88 12.85
C ILE A 70 7.21 3.71 12.91
N GLY A 71 6.11 3.20 12.34
CA GLY A 71 4.79 3.86 12.36
C GLY A 71 3.99 3.65 13.66
N TYR A 72 3.78 2.40 14.07
CA TYR A 72 2.86 2.06 15.18
C TYR A 72 3.53 1.77 16.53
N ILE A 73 4.83 1.46 16.55
CA ILE A 73 5.56 1.15 17.79
C ILE A 73 6.49 2.30 18.20
N GLY A 74 7.37 2.73 17.29
CA GLY A 74 8.37 3.77 17.54
C GLY A 74 7.86 5.19 17.31
N GLY A 75 6.79 5.37 16.54
CA GLY A 75 6.16 6.66 16.27
C GLY A 75 7.04 7.72 15.57
N HIS A 76 8.01 7.31 14.76
CA HIS A 76 8.87 8.26 13.99
C HIS A 76 8.33 8.57 12.60
N LYS A 77 7.37 7.78 12.11
CA LYS A 77 6.66 7.94 10.84
C LYS A 77 5.16 7.94 11.11
N PRO A 78 4.32 8.47 10.21
CA PRO A 78 2.88 8.31 10.31
C PRO A 78 2.50 6.84 10.55
N PRO A 79 1.50 6.55 11.39
CA PRO A 79 0.65 7.50 12.12
C PRO A 79 1.28 8.13 13.38
N GLY A 80 2.51 7.77 13.74
CA GLY A 80 3.22 8.37 14.87
C GLY A 80 2.81 7.79 16.22
N LEU A 81 2.17 6.61 16.22
CA LEU A 81 1.73 5.94 17.43
C LEU A 81 2.92 5.31 18.16
N LYS A 82 2.84 5.35 19.50
CA LYS A 82 3.82 4.73 20.39
C LYS A 82 3.11 3.70 21.24
N ASN A 83 3.43 2.44 21.00
CA ASN A 83 2.94 1.33 21.81
C ASN A 83 4.11 0.86 22.69
N ASN A 84 4.12 1.32 23.94
CA ASN A 84 5.14 1.01 24.96
C ASN A 84 4.83 -0.30 25.67
#